data_AF-A0A4U0SUD3-F1
#
_entry.id   AF-A0A4U0SUD3-F1
#
_cell.length_a   1.000
_cell.length_b   1.000
_cell.length_c   1.000
_cell.angle_alpha   90.00
_cell.angle_beta   90.00
_cell.angle_gamma   90.00
#
_symmetry.space_group_name_H-M   'P 1'
#
loop_
_entity.id
_entity.type
_entity.pdbx_description
1 polymer ?
#
loop_
_entity_poly.entity_id
_entity_poly.type
_entity_poly.pdbx_seq_one_letter_code
_entity_poly.pdbx_strand_id
1 'polypeptide(L)'
;MNGHEHYQRAEELAEKVSSGRAYADAIETAMLAQVHATLALAAATADATNFRRDLYAGNGDELPATTARKKNFAAKSADAANDFI
;
A
#
# COMPACT_ATOMS: atom_id res chain seq x y z
N MET A 1 12.84 8.18 9.01
CA MET A 1 13.03 8.11 7.56
C MET A 1 11.65 8.14 6.91
N ASN A 2 11.42 8.96 5.88
CA ASN A 2 10.15 9.07 5.16
C ASN A 2 10.11 8.12 3.94
N GLY A 3 8.94 7.96 3.30
CA GLY A 3 8.79 7.06 2.15
C GLY A 3 9.73 7.37 0.97
N HIS A 4 10.01 8.66 0.74
CA HIS A 4 10.93 9.10 -0.31
C HIS A 4 12.39 8.79 0.04
N GLU A 5 12.79 8.96 1.29
CA GLU A 5 14.13 8.59 1.78
C GLU A 5 14.34 7.06 1.73
N HIS A 6 13.29 6.27 1.99
CA HIS A 6 13.34 4.82 1.76
C HIS A 6 13.51 4.48 0.28
N TYR A 7 12.85 5.21 -0.63
CA TYR A 7 13.01 5.01 -2.07
C TYR A 7 14.45 5.32 -2.53
N GLN A 8 14.98 6.49 -2.16
CA GLN A 8 16.36 6.87 -2.49
C GLN A 8 17.36 5.84 -1.98
N ARG A 9 17.17 5.37 -0.74
CA ARG A 9 18.06 4.37 -0.15
C ARG A 9 17.97 3.01 -0.86
N ALA A 10 16.80 2.63 -1.35
CA ALA A 10 16.62 1.42 -2.15
C ALA A 10 17.38 1.52 -3.48
N GLU A 11 17.30 2.65 -4.17
CA GLU A 11 18.02 2.89 -5.43
C GLU A 11 19.54 2.84 -5.23
N GLU A 12 20.06 3.54 -4.22
CA GLU A 12 21.49 3.53 -3.91
C GLU A 12 22.03 2.12 -3.63
N LEU A 13 21.26 1.30 -2.90
CA LEU A 13 21.66 -0.07 -2.58
C LEU A 13 21.56 -0.98 -3.81
N ALA A 14 20.53 -0.80 -4.64
CA ALA A 14 20.39 -1.53 -5.90
C ALA A 14 21.52 -1.20 -6.88
N GLU A 15 21.94 0.07 -6.97
CA GLU A 15 23.07 0.51 -7.80
C GLU A 15 24.41 -0.06 -7.30
N LYS A 16 24.59 -0.17 -5.98
CA LYS A 16 25.78 -0.82 -5.39
C LYS A 16 25.87 -2.31 -5.73
N VAL A 17 24.73 -3.00 -5.80
CA VAL A 17 24.65 -4.40 -6.22
C VAL A 17 24.93 -4.51 -7.72
N SER A 18 24.30 -3.69 -8.56
CA SER A 18 24.42 -3.78 -10.02
C SER A 18 25.81 -3.37 -10.53
N SER A 19 26.47 -2.42 -9.86
CA SER A 19 27.84 -1.98 -10.18
C SER A 19 28.93 -2.97 -9.73
N GLY A 20 28.56 -4.09 -9.09
CA GLY A 20 29.52 -5.06 -8.56
C GLY A 20 30.35 -4.54 -7.38
N ARG A 21 30.04 -3.36 -6.83
CA ARG A 21 30.78 -2.82 -5.67
C ARG A 21 30.50 -3.56 -4.37
N ALA A 22 29.54 -4.48 -4.37
CA ALA A 22 29.12 -5.29 -3.24
C ALA A 22 29.46 -6.79 -3.38
N TYR A 23 30.56 -7.19 -4.06
CA TYR A 23 30.84 -8.60 -4.37
C TYR A 23 30.81 -9.59 -3.18
N ALA A 24 31.16 -9.15 -1.96
CA ALA A 24 31.14 -10.01 -0.76
C ALA A 24 29.73 -10.14 -0.15
N ASP A 25 28.95 -9.05 -0.15
CA ASP A 25 27.66 -8.94 0.56
C ASP A 25 26.51 -8.56 -0.40
N ALA A 26 26.61 -8.95 -1.66
CA ALA A 26 25.66 -8.55 -2.72
C ALA A 26 24.23 -8.99 -2.39
N ILE A 27 24.07 -10.17 -1.81
CA ILE A 27 22.77 -10.72 -1.40
C ILE A 27 22.19 -9.89 -0.25
N GLU A 28 22.98 -9.61 0.79
CA GLU A 28 22.53 -8.80 1.93
C GLU A 28 22.17 -7.38 1.49
N THR A 29 23.01 -6.77 0.65
CA THR A 29 22.77 -5.43 0.08
C THR A 29 21.50 -5.41 -0.77
N ALA A 30 21.24 -6.46 -1.56
CA ALA A 30 20.02 -6.60 -2.35
C ALA A 30 18.77 -6.77 -1.45
N MET A 31 18.88 -7.55 -0.38
CA MET A 31 17.79 -7.71 0.60
C MET A 31 17.47 -6.39 1.29
N LEU A 32 18.48 -5.62 1.70
CA LEU A 32 18.28 -4.28 2.26
C LEU A 32 17.62 -3.33 1.25
N ALA A 33 18.06 -3.35 -0.02
CA ALA A 33 17.42 -2.58 -1.09
C ALA A 33 15.92 -2.91 -1.21
N GLN A 34 15.58 -4.20 -1.20
CA GLN A 34 14.20 -4.67 -1.29
C GLN A 34 13.34 -4.27 -0.07
N VAL A 35 13.90 -4.31 1.14
CA VAL A 35 13.21 -3.83 2.36
C VAL A 35 12.93 -2.34 2.27
N HIS A 36 13.92 -1.54 1.85
CA HIS A 36 13.72 -0.10 1.65
C HIS A 36 12.67 0.18 0.56
N ALA A 37 12.66 -0.57 -0.54
CA ALA A 37 11.67 -0.42 -1.61
C ALA A 37 10.24 -0.74 -1.14
N THR A 38 10.07 -1.80 -0.33
CA THR A 38 8.76 -2.18 0.21
C THR A 38 8.25 -1.17 1.23
N LEU A 39 9.12 -0.61 2.07
CA LEU A 39 8.75 0.49 2.98
C LEU A 39 8.36 1.76 2.22
N ALA A 40 9.08 2.10 1.15
CA ALA A 40 8.73 3.23 0.28
C ALA A 40 7.35 3.02 -0.38
N LEU A 41 7.09 1.82 -0.89
CA LEU A 41 5.80 1.47 -1.48
C LEU A 41 4.65 1.53 -0.45
N ALA A 42 4.89 1.04 0.76
CA ALA A 42 3.90 1.09 1.84
C ALA A 42 3.57 2.55 2.22
N ALA A 43 4.58 3.41 2.32
CA ALA A 43 4.39 4.83 2.59
C ALA A 43 3.61 5.53 1.47
N ALA A 44 3.96 5.28 0.20
CA ALA A 44 3.24 5.84 -0.95
C ALA A 44 1.79 5.33 -1.00
N THR A 45 1.55 4.07 -0.66
CA THR A 45 0.20 3.48 -0.62
C THR A 45 -0.64 4.08 0.51
N ALA A 46 -0.03 4.30 1.68
CA ALA A 46 -0.69 4.97 2.80
C ALA A 46 -1.07 6.41 2.44
N ASP A 47 -0.15 7.15 1.83
CA ASP A 47 -0.38 8.52 1.39
C ASP A 47 -1.49 8.61 0.33
N ALA A 48 -1.43 7.75 -0.70
CA ALA A 48 -2.49 7.65 -1.71
C ALA A 48 -3.86 7.27 -1.09
N THR A 49 -3.86 6.44 -0.05
CA THR A 49 -5.09 6.06 0.64
C THR A 49 -5.66 7.23 1.44
N ASN A 50 -4.81 8.00 2.12
CA ASN A 50 -5.21 9.20 2.84
C ASN A 50 -5.73 10.28 1.88
N PHE A 51 -4.99 10.57 0.81
CA PHE A 51 -5.43 11.50 -0.24
C PHE A 51 -6.80 11.12 -0.79
N ARG A 52 -6.99 9.83 -1.11
CA ARG A 52 -8.29 9.34 -1.59
C ARG A 52 -9.38 9.58 -0.54
N ARG A 53 -9.15 9.19 0.72
CA ARG A 53 -10.13 9.40 1.79
C ARG A 53 -10.51 10.88 1.93
N ASP A 54 -9.53 11.76 1.93
CA ASP A 54 -9.73 13.19 2.15
C ASP A 54 -10.43 13.84 0.94
N LEU A 55 -10.15 13.38 -0.29
CA LEU A 55 -10.87 13.77 -1.50
C LEU A 55 -12.36 13.43 -1.43
N TYR A 56 -12.70 12.21 -1.01
CA TYR A 56 -14.10 11.79 -0.85
C TYR A 56 -14.78 12.56 0.29
N ALA A 57 -14.12 12.71 1.43
CA ALA A 57 -14.65 13.48 2.56
C ALA A 57 -14.90 14.95 2.22
N GLY A 58 -14.01 15.58 1.45
CA GLY A 58 -14.17 16.97 1.00
C GLY A 58 -15.32 17.17 0.00
N ASN A 59 -15.66 16.14 -0.76
CA ASN A 59 -16.78 16.15 -1.71
C ASN A 59 -18.11 15.72 -1.08
N GLY A 60 -18.13 15.35 0.21
CA GLY A 60 -19.32 14.81 0.87
C GLY A 60 -19.69 13.39 0.43
N ASP A 61 -18.81 12.73 -0.31
CA ASP A 61 -19.02 11.39 -0.85
C ASP A 61 -18.38 10.32 0.04
N GLU A 62 -18.98 9.14 0.08
CA GLU A 62 -18.37 7.98 0.73
C GLU A 62 -17.40 7.25 -0.21
N LEU A 63 -16.37 6.62 0.34
CA LEU A 63 -15.45 5.78 -0.43
C LEU A 63 -16.24 4.67 -1.16
N PRO A 64 -15.97 4.40 -2.46
CA PRO A 64 -16.70 3.36 -3.20
C PRO A 64 -16.64 1.97 -2.52
N ALA A 65 -15.53 1.68 -1.84
CA ALA A 65 -15.36 0.44 -1.08
C ALA A 65 -16.28 0.36 0.16
N THR A 66 -16.59 1.46 0.83
CA THR A 66 -17.54 1.49 1.95
C THR A 66 -18.98 1.34 1.43
N THR A 67 -19.31 1.98 0.32
CA THR A 67 -20.61 1.81 -0.35
C THR A 67 -20.82 0.36 -0.80
N ALA A 68 -19.81 -0.27 -1.39
CA ALA A 68 -19.86 -1.68 -1.80
C ALA A 68 -20.02 -2.63 -0.60
N ARG A 69 -19.30 -2.40 0.51
CA ARG A 69 -19.50 -3.19 1.74
C ARG A 69 -20.91 -3.05 2.31
N LYS A 70 -21.45 -1.82 2.37
CA LYS A 70 -22.82 -1.58 2.84
C LYS A 70 -23.83 -2.31 1.96
N LYS A 71 -23.68 -2.27 0.63
CA LYS A 71 -24.53 -3.03 -0.30
C LYS A 71 -24.46 -4.54 -0.05
N ASN A 72 -23.26 -5.09 0.11
CA ASN A 72 -23.09 -6.53 0.36
C ASN A 72 -23.65 -6.97 1.72
N PHE A 73 -23.53 -6.12 2.75
CA PHE A 73 -24.10 -6.39 4.07
C PHE A 73 -25.64 -6.34 4.02
N ALA A 74 -26.21 -5.33 3.36
CA ALA A 74 -27.65 -5.21 3.15
C ALA A 74 -28.23 -6.38 2.35
N ALA A 75 -27.52 -6.85 1.31
CA ALA A 75 -27.92 -8.00 0.52
C ALA A 75 -27.94 -9.28 1.35
N LYS A 76 -26.91 -9.53 2.17
CA LYS A 76 -26.85 -10.69 3.07
C LYS A 76 -27.93 -10.66 4.17
N SER A 77 -28.23 -9.48 4.72
CA SER A 77 -29.30 -9.35 5.72
C SER A 77 -30.70 -9.55 5.11
N ALA A 78 -30.90 -9.15 3.85
CA ALA A 78 -32.16 -9.36 3.14
C ALA A 78 -32.37 -10.84 2.79
N ASP A 79 -31.31 -11.54 2.38
CA ASP A 79 -31.34 -12.98 2.09
C ASP A 79 -31.62 -13.79 3.36
N ALA A 80 -30.95 -13.45 4.47
CA ALA A 80 -31.18 -14.08 5.77
C ALA A 80 -32.60 -13.84 6.32
N ALA A 81 -33.26 -12.73 5.98
CA ALA A 81 -34.64 -12.44 6.43
C ALA A 81 -35.70 -13.24 5.64
N ASN A 82 -35.39 -13.65 4.40
CA ASN A 82 -36.28 -14.45 3.57
C ASN A 82 -36.28 -15.95 3.93
N ASP A 83 -35.22 -16.45 4.57
CA ASP A 83 -35.06 -17.86 4.97
C ASP A 83 -35.85 -18.22 6.26
N PHE A 84 -36.46 -17.23 6.92
CA PHE A 84 -37.28 -17.41 8.15
C PHE A 84 -38.80 -17.38 7.90
N ILE A 85 -39.26 -17.38 6.65
CA ILE A 85 -40.68 -17.42 6.26
C ILE A 85 -40.97 -18.74 5.53
#